data_AF-A0A969C5T1-F1
#
_entry.id   AF-A0A969C5T1-F1
#
_cell.length_a   1.000
_cell.length_b   1.000
_cell.length_c   1.000
_cell.angle_alpha   90.00
_cell.angle_beta   90.00
_cell.angle_gamma   90.00
#
_symmetry.space_group_name_H-M   'P 1'
#
loop_
_entity.id
_entity.type
_entity.pdbx_description
1 polymer ?
#
loop_
_entity_poly.entity_id
_entity_poly.type
_entity_poly.pdbx_seq_one_letter_code
_entity_poly.pdbx_strand_id
1 'polypeptide(L)'
;MEPGERFDFARYPVATSDALPQLLHEHQAGFVNRVLEASYRARTYLHEGAGKLGAEHAAILDEQAESLVRYILFADEAPLPPGGIGGDAAFKRDFLRTRRAVDGAALKDFDLKERLFRNRCSYMIYGAVFTGLPAPMKQRVYARLRTALGSADDPLSRHMTADERTRVTAILRGTLPDLPKGW
;
A
#
# COMPACT_ATOMS: atom_id res chain seq x y z
N MET A 1 -6.78 34.32 20.21
CA MET A 1 -7.21 34.04 18.83
C MET A 1 -8.36 33.09 19.00
N GLU A 2 -9.56 33.57 18.71
CA GLU A 2 -10.77 32.77 18.88
C GLU A 2 -10.89 31.77 17.72
N PRO A 3 -11.43 30.56 17.97
CA PRO A 3 -11.74 29.62 16.91
C PRO A 3 -12.63 30.28 15.84
N GLY A 4 -12.28 30.13 14.55
CA GLY A 4 -13.06 30.66 13.43
C GLY A 4 -12.65 32.04 12.90
N GLU A 5 -11.69 32.72 13.52
CA GLU A 5 -11.20 34.02 13.03
C GLU A 5 -10.44 33.91 11.68
N ARG A 6 -9.84 32.76 11.39
CA ARG A 6 -9.07 32.51 10.15
C ARG A 6 -9.77 31.58 9.15
N PHE A 7 -10.86 30.95 9.55
CA PHE A 7 -11.64 30.08 8.67
C PHE A 7 -13.12 30.09 9.06
N ASP A 8 -14.00 30.13 8.07
CA ASP A 8 -15.44 30.13 8.27
C ASP A 8 -15.94 28.70 8.53
N PHE A 9 -16.38 28.41 9.76
CA PHE A 9 -16.98 27.14 10.13
C PHE A 9 -18.25 26.82 9.31
N ALA A 10 -18.98 27.81 8.81
CA ALA A 10 -20.16 27.54 7.97
C ALA A 10 -19.79 26.90 6.62
N ARG A 11 -18.51 26.97 6.22
CA ARG A 11 -18.00 26.32 5.00
C ARG A 11 -17.58 24.86 5.22
N TYR A 12 -17.44 24.41 6.46
CA TYR A 12 -16.95 23.08 6.79
C TYR A 12 -17.62 22.50 8.03
N PRO A 13 -18.16 21.26 7.99
CA PRO A 13 -18.12 20.32 6.87
C PRO A 13 -19.13 20.64 5.76
N VAL A 14 -18.81 20.26 4.52
CA VAL A 14 -19.76 20.31 3.39
C VAL A 14 -20.60 19.04 3.37
N ALA A 15 -21.73 19.04 2.65
CA ALA A 15 -22.60 17.86 2.54
C ALA A 15 -21.90 16.60 1.99
N THR A 16 -20.76 16.76 1.30
CA THR A 16 -19.95 15.68 0.75
C THR A 16 -18.76 15.31 1.64
N SER A 17 -18.65 15.86 2.85
CA SER A 17 -17.63 15.44 3.82
C SER A 17 -17.95 14.04 4.33
N ASP A 18 -17.04 13.10 4.13
CA ASP A 18 -17.21 11.70 4.53
C ASP A 18 -15.88 11.07 4.98
N ALA A 19 -15.95 9.84 5.50
CA ALA A 19 -14.80 9.14 6.08
C ALA A 19 -13.82 8.55 5.04
N LEU A 20 -14.22 8.34 3.79
CA LEU A 20 -13.41 7.66 2.78
C LEU A 20 -12.14 8.46 2.41
N PRO A 21 -12.19 9.78 2.12
CA PRO A 21 -10.98 10.57 1.91
C PRO A 21 -10.01 10.50 3.10
N GLN A 22 -10.54 10.51 4.32
CA GLN A 22 -9.73 10.44 5.54
C GLN A 22 -9.02 9.08 5.65
N LEU A 23 -9.74 7.97 5.48
CA LEU A 23 -9.15 6.63 5.54
C LEU A 23 -8.10 6.40 4.45
N LEU A 24 -8.34 6.93 3.24
CA LEU A 24 -7.37 6.88 2.16
C LEU A 24 -6.15 7.75 2.45
N HIS A 25 -6.35 8.91 3.07
CA HIS A 25 -5.24 9.79 3.48
C HIS A 25 -4.39 9.14 4.58
N GLU A 26 -5.02 8.50 5.57
CA GLU A 26 -4.33 7.73 6.60
C GLU A 26 -3.51 6.59 6.02
N HIS A 27 -4.08 5.84 5.06
CA HIS A 27 -3.34 4.85 4.29
C HIS A 27 -2.15 5.47 3.54
N GLN A 28 -2.35 6.63 2.91
CA GLN A 28 -1.29 7.33 2.18
C GLN A 28 -0.14 7.78 3.07
N ALA A 29 -0.45 8.43 4.19
CA ALA A 29 0.54 8.87 5.16
C ALA A 29 1.28 7.67 5.76
N GLY A 30 0.53 6.63 6.17
CA GLY A 30 1.10 5.41 6.73
C GLY A 30 2.02 4.65 5.77
N PHE A 31 1.66 4.59 4.49
CA PHE A 31 2.49 4.01 3.44
C PHE A 31 3.77 4.81 3.21
N VAL A 32 3.64 6.13 3.02
CA VAL A 32 4.78 7.02 2.74
C VAL A 32 5.80 6.96 3.87
N ASN A 33 5.36 7.04 5.13
CA ASN A 33 6.26 7.00 6.28
C ASN A 33 7.09 5.71 6.33
N ARG A 34 6.45 4.56 6.10
CA ARG A 34 7.14 3.25 6.08
C ARG A 34 8.14 3.13 4.93
N VAL A 35 7.75 3.58 3.73
CA VAL A 35 8.64 3.54 2.56
C VAL A 35 9.82 4.48 2.73
N LEU A 36 9.61 5.67 3.32
CA LEU A 36 10.70 6.60 3.61
C LEU A 36 11.66 6.01 4.64
N GLU A 37 11.17 5.43 5.74
CA GLU A 37 12.02 4.76 6.73
C GLU A 37 12.88 3.68 6.08
N ALA A 38 12.27 2.76 5.33
CA ALA A 38 12.98 1.70 4.61
C ALA A 38 14.00 2.27 3.62
N SER A 39 13.65 3.36 2.92
CA SER A 39 14.56 4.04 1.99
C SER A 39 15.77 4.64 2.69
N TYR A 40 15.59 5.31 3.83
CA TYR A 40 16.69 5.93 4.57
C TYR A 40 17.61 4.87 5.16
N ARG A 41 17.06 3.84 5.81
CA ARG A 41 17.85 2.71 6.34
C ARG A 41 18.71 2.06 5.26
N ALA A 42 18.12 1.74 4.11
CA ALA A 42 18.85 1.14 3.01
C ALA A 42 19.98 2.04 2.48
N ARG A 43 19.74 3.36 2.37
CA ARG A 43 20.79 4.32 1.96
C ARG A 43 21.92 4.40 2.99
N THR A 44 21.59 4.46 4.28
CA THR A 44 22.57 4.49 5.37
C THR A 44 23.46 3.25 5.35
N TYR A 45 22.87 2.06 5.32
CA TYR A 45 23.64 0.82 5.34
C TYR A 45 24.49 0.61 4.08
N LEU A 46 24.00 1.05 2.92
CA LEU A 46 24.80 1.06 1.70
C LEU A 46 25.95 2.07 1.80
N HIS A 47 25.74 3.23 2.40
CA HIS A 47 26.79 4.22 2.58
C HIS A 47 27.89 3.71 3.51
N GLU A 48 27.52 3.19 4.68
CA GLU A 48 28.46 2.63 5.68
C GLU A 48 29.24 1.44 5.12
N GLY A 49 28.61 0.60 4.30
CA GLY A 49 29.23 -0.54 3.65
C GLY A 49 29.90 -0.24 2.31
N ALA A 50 30.14 1.04 1.97
CA ALA A 50 30.76 1.48 0.72
C ALA A 50 30.11 0.86 -0.55
N GLY A 51 28.78 0.84 -0.58
CA GLY A 51 27.95 0.29 -1.65
C GLY A 51 27.58 -1.18 -1.49
N LYS A 52 28.06 -1.85 -0.43
CA LYS A 52 27.76 -3.26 -0.15
C LYS A 52 26.96 -3.39 1.15
N LEU A 53 26.11 -4.42 1.22
CA LEU A 53 25.40 -4.77 2.44
C LEU A 53 26.13 -5.92 3.14
N GLY A 54 26.55 -5.70 4.39
CA GLY A 54 26.95 -6.78 5.29
C GLY A 54 25.75 -7.66 5.67
N ALA A 55 26.02 -8.85 6.22
CA ALA A 55 24.99 -9.83 6.57
C ALA A 55 23.98 -9.27 7.60
N GLU A 56 24.45 -8.55 8.61
CA GLU A 56 23.61 -7.93 9.64
C GLU A 56 22.65 -6.90 9.04
N HIS A 57 23.17 -5.92 8.28
CA HIS A 57 22.34 -4.92 7.62
C HIS A 57 21.38 -5.53 6.59
N ALA A 58 21.79 -6.59 5.90
CA ALA A 58 20.92 -7.32 4.99
C ALA A 58 19.71 -7.92 5.72
N ALA A 59 19.92 -8.55 6.88
CA ALA A 59 18.84 -9.12 7.70
C ALA A 59 17.87 -8.03 8.19
N ILE A 60 18.40 -6.88 8.65
CA ILE A 60 17.54 -5.75 9.06
C ILE A 60 16.68 -5.26 7.89
N LEU A 61 17.25 -5.16 6.68
CA LEU A 61 16.46 -4.76 5.50
C LEU A 61 15.43 -5.82 5.09
N ASP A 62 15.68 -7.10 5.35
CA ASP A 62 14.70 -8.17 5.10
C ASP A 62 13.51 -8.06 6.08
N GLU A 63 13.76 -7.75 7.36
CA GLU A 63 12.69 -7.47 8.34
C GLU A 63 11.89 -6.22 7.98
N GLN A 64 12.56 -5.15 7.52
CA GLN A 64 11.89 -3.95 7.01
C GLN A 64 11.02 -4.27 5.79
N ALA A 65 11.48 -5.16 4.91
CA ALA A 65 10.72 -5.58 3.74
C ALA A 65 9.48 -6.38 4.15
N GLU A 66 9.61 -7.27 5.13
CA GLU A 66 8.50 -8.01 5.71
C GLU A 66 7.43 -7.08 6.31
N SER A 67 7.83 -6.12 7.14
CA SER A 67 6.92 -5.12 7.72
C SER A 67 6.21 -4.30 6.64
N LEU A 68 6.93 -3.88 5.60
CA LEU A 68 6.34 -3.14 4.48
C LEU A 68 5.38 -4.01 3.65
N VAL A 69 5.70 -5.29 3.41
CA VAL A 69 4.81 -6.21 2.70
C VAL A 69 3.54 -6.49 3.51
N ARG A 70 3.66 -6.66 4.84
CA ARG A 70 2.53 -6.79 5.75
C ARG A 70 1.54 -5.64 5.60
N TYR A 71 2.08 -4.42 5.53
CA TYR A 71 1.29 -3.21 5.29
C TYR A 71 0.72 -3.14 3.87
N ILE A 72 1.52 -3.43 2.85
CA ILE A 72 1.10 -3.46 1.44
C ILE A 72 -0.10 -4.40 1.25
N LEU A 73 -0.09 -5.58 1.88
CA LEU A 73 -1.13 -6.59 1.76
C LEU A 73 -2.32 -6.39 2.72
N PHE A 74 -2.38 -5.26 3.44
CA PHE A 74 -3.47 -4.97 4.37
C PHE A 74 -3.68 -6.09 5.41
N ALA A 75 -2.59 -6.70 5.89
CA ALA A 75 -2.67 -7.86 6.79
C ALA A 75 -3.31 -7.52 8.16
N ASP A 76 -3.16 -6.27 8.61
CA ASP A 76 -3.71 -5.74 9.87
C ASP A 76 -4.81 -4.70 9.64
N GLU A 77 -5.47 -4.71 8.48
CA GLU A 77 -6.56 -3.78 8.21
C GLU A 77 -7.69 -4.00 9.23
N ALA A 78 -8.07 -2.94 9.93
CA ALA A 78 -9.19 -2.97 10.84
C ALA A 78 -10.49 -3.18 10.05
N PRO A 79 -11.42 -4.04 10.53
CA PRO A 79 -12.70 -4.23 9.87
C PRO A 79 -13.49 -2.92 9.87
N LEU A 80 -14.21 -2.67 8.77
CA LEU A 80 -15.14 -1.55 8.71
C LEU A 80 -16.33 -1.76 9.65
N PRO A 81 -16.99 -0.67 10.11
CA PRO A 81 -18.18 -0.80 10.94
C PRO A 81 -19.31 -1.55 10.21
N PRO A 82 -20.24 -2.19 10.95
CA PRO A 82 -21.42 -2.81 10.35
C PRO A 82 -22.17 -1.84 9.42
N GLY A 83 -22.48 -2.28 8.21
CA GLY A 83 -23.07 -1.44 7.16
C GLY A 83 -22.04 -0.78 6.23
N GLY A 84 -20.75 -0.95 6.51
CA GLY A 84 -19.66 -0.41 5.71
C GLY A 84 -19.51 1.10 5.85
N ILE A 85 -18.77 1.69 4.92
CA ILE A 85 -18.63 3.14 4.82
C ILE A 85 -19.17 3.62 3.47
N GLY A 86 -19.71 4.83 3.49
CA GLY A 86 -20.18 5.50 2.28
C GLY A 86 -19.02 6.02 1.44
N GLY A 87 -19.21 7.23 0.92
CA GLY A 87 -18.19 7.95 0.18
C GLY A 87 -18.79 8.67 -1.00
N ASP A 88 -18.44 9.93 -1.14
CA ASP A 88 -18.93 10.82 -2.17
C ASP A 88 -18.67 10.27 -3.58
N ALA A 89 -19.68 10.40 -4.44
CA ALA A 89 -19.63 9.83 -5.78
C ALA A 89 -18.61 10.55 -6.67
N ALA A 90 -18.41 11.86 -6.49
CA ALA A 90 -17.40 12.60 -7.25
C ALA A 90 -15.99 12.22 -6.81
N PHE A 91 -15.76 12.07 -5.51
CA PHE A 91 -14.49 11.60 -4.97
C PHE A 91 -14.14 10.19 -5.47
N LYS A 92 -15.07 9.23 -5.38
CA LYS A 92 -14.87 7.86 -5.89
C LYS A 92 -14.50 7.85 -7.37
N ARG A 93 -15.22 8.63 -8.18
CA ARG A 93 -14.97 8.77 -9.62
C ARG A 93 -13.56 9.33 -9.89
N ASP A 94 -13.16 10.38 -9.19
CA ASP A 94 -11.83 10.99 -9.38
C ASP A 94 -10.71 10.02 -8.96
N PHE A 95 -10.85 9.37 -7.79
CA PHE A 95 -9.88 8.41 -7.28
C PHE A 95 -9.66 7.23 -8.25
N LEU A 96 -10.75 6.72 -8.84
CA LEU A 96 -10.74 5.59 -9.78
C LEU A 96 -10.30 5.97 -11.19
N ARG A 97 -10.19 7.26 -11.55
CA ARG A 97 -9.76 7.70 -12.89
C ARG A 97 -8.40 7.14 -13.31
N THR A 98 -7.51 6.91 -12.35
CA THR A 98 -6.14 6.41 -12.57
C THR A 98 -5.99 4.92 -12.24
N ARG A 99 -7.12 4.19 -12.20
CA ARG A 99 -7.18 2.75 -12.00
C ARG A 99 -6.40 2.01 -13.10
N ARG A 100 -5.55 1.07 -12.70
CA ARG A 100 -4.82 0.16 -13.61
C ARG A 100 -5.44 -1.23 -13.51
N ALA A 101 -6.21 -1.60 -14.52
CA ALA A 101 -6.97 -2.85 -14.50
C ALA A 101 -6.32 -3.93 -15.36
N VAL A 102 -6.36 -5.16 -14.87
CA VAL A 102 -5.99 -6.40 -15.57
C VAL A 102 -7.17 -7.34 -15.41
N ASP A 103 -7.69 -7.87 -16.52
CA ASP A 103 -8.87 -8.74 -16.54
C ASP A 103 -10.08 -8.17 -15.77
N GLY A 104 -10.25 -6.84 -15.86
CA GLY A 104 -11.34 -6.14 -15.20
C GLY A 104 -11.15 -5.93 -13.69
N ALA A 105 -10.01 -6.27 -13.09
CA ALA A 105 -9.69 -6.06 -11.67
C ALA A 105 -8.49 -5.12 -11.47
N ALA A 106 -8.50 -4.30 -10.41
CA ALA A 106 -7.43 -3.35 -10.10
C ALA A 106 -7.18 -3.20 -8.59
N LEU A 107 -5.99 -2.73 -8.21
CA LEU A 107 -5.66 -2.45 -6.79
C LEU A 107 -6.49 -1.32 -6.17
N LYS A 108 -7.03 -0.42 -7.00
CA LYS A 108 -7.88 0.69 -6.56
C LYS A 108 -9.36 0.31 -6.41
N ASP A 109 -9.73 -0.94 -6.73
CA ASP A 109 -11.13 -1.35 -6.66
C ASP A 109 -11.61 -1.36 -5.22
N PHE A 110 -12.58 -0.51 -4.93
CA PHE A 110 -13.20 -0.36 -3.62
C PHE A 110 -14.06 -1.57 -3.26
N ASP A 111 -14.05 -1.92 -1.97
CA ASP A 111 -15.03 -2.84 -1.36
C ASP A 111 -16.04 -2.04 -0.53
N LEU A 112 -15.54 -1.27 0.45
CA LEU A 112 -16.25 -0.34 1.37
C LEU A 112 -17.36 -0.96 2.20
N LYS A 113 -17.53 -2.28 2.14
CA LYS A 113 -18.51 -3.01 2.95
C LYS A 113 -17.82 -3.62 4.17
N GLU A 114 -16.74 -4.36 3.93
CA GLU A 114 -15.99 -5.06 4.98
C GLU A 114 -14.58 -4.47 5.16
N ARG A 115 -14.05 -3.87 4.09
CA ARG A 115 -12.67 -3.37 3.98
C ARG A 115 -12.58 -2.22 2.97
N LEU A 116 -11.42 -1.56 2.87
CA LEU A 116 -11.22 -0.47 1.90
C LEU A 116 -11.19 -0.98 0.46
N PHE A 117 -10.35 -1.97 0.18
CA PHE A 117 -10.09 -2.45 -1.18
C PHE A 117 -10.47 -3.92 -1.36
N ARG A 118 -11.04 -4.23 -2.54
CA ARG A 118 -11.43 -5.58 -2.93
C ARG A 118 -10.23 -6.49 -3.21
N ASN A 119 -9.14 -5.93 -3.74
CA ASN A 119 -7.91 -6.64 -4.02
C ASN A 119 -6.83 -6.13 -3.05
N ARG A 120 -6.56 -6.87 -1.97
CA ARG A 120 -5.67 -6.42 -0.87
C ARG A 120 -4.19 -6.37 -1.26
N CYS A 121 -3.85 -5.31 -1.98
CA CYS A 121 -2.49 -4.85 -2.22
C CYS A 121 -2.54 -3.34 -2.48
N SER A 122 -1.73 -2.57 -1.76
CA SER A 122 -1.75 -1.11 -1.83
C SER A 122 -1.48 -0.60 -3.25
N TYR A 123 -2.41 0.20 -3.78
CA TYR A 123 -2.23 0.90 -5.05
C TYR A 123 -1.03 1.87 -5.06
N MET A 124 -0.51 2.23 -3.89
CA MET A 124 0.64 3.13 -3.76
C MET A 124 1.97 2.50 -4.16
N ILE A 125 1.97 1.19 -4.43
CA ILE A 125 3.10 0.51 -5.07
C ILE A 125 3.46 1.14 -6.44
N TYR A 126 2.50 1.82 -7.09
CA TYR A 126 2.74 2.58 -8.32
C TYR A 126 3.26 4.01 -8.10
N GLY A 127 3.27 4.48 -6.85
CA GLY A 127 3.61 5.86 -6.51
C GLY A 127 5.12 6.11 -6.49
N ALA A 128 5.50 7.38 -6.73
CA ALA A 128 6.89 7.81 -6.81
C ALA A 128 7.74 7.40 -5.59
N VAL A 129 7.14 7.43 -4.38
CA VAL A 129 7.81 7.06 -3.13
C VAL A 129 8.28 5.60 -3.15
N PHE A 130 7.45 4.69 -3.67
CA PHE A 130 7.79 3.27 -3.77
C PHE A 130 8.73 3.02 -4.95
N THR A 131 8.45 3.64 -6.10
CA THR A 131 9.27 3.42 -7.29
C THR A 131 10.70 3.92 -7.11
N GLY A 132 10.90 4.95 -6.29
CA GLY A 132 12.19 5.54 -5.92
C GLY A 132 12.92 4.85 -4.76
N LEU A 133 12.43 3.70 -4.27
CA LEU A 133 13.15 2.90 -3.28
C LEU A 133 14.55 2.52 -3.79
N PRO A 134 15.58 2.51 -2.93
CA PRO A 134 16.88 1.94 -3.28
C PRO A 134 16.74 0.50 -3.77
N ALA A 135 17.43 0.15 -4.86
CA ALA A 135 17.26 -1.14 -5.54
C ALA A 135 17.37 -2.36 -4.59
N PRO A 136 18.34 -2.42 -3.64
CA PRO A 136 18.42 -3.55 -2.71
C PRO A 136 17.21 -3.68 -1.79
N MET A 137 16.55 -2.57 -1.43
CA MET A 137 15.34 -2.57 -0.62
C MET A 137 14.12 -3.01 -1.46
N LYS A 138 13.97 -2.43 -2.65
CA LYS A 138 12.86 -2.73 -3.55
C LYS A 138 12.83 -4.20 -3.97
N GLN A 139 13.99 -4.77 -4.26
CA GLN A 139 14.12 -6.20 -4.59
C GLN A 139 13.69 -7.11 -3.43
N ARG A 140 14.03 -6.76 -2.19
CA ARG A 140 13.59 -7.49 -0.99
C ARG A 140 12.08 -7.45 -0.83
N VAL A 141 11.48 -6.26 -1.00
CA VAL A 141 10.02 -6.10 -0.94
C VAL A 141 9.34 -6.96 -2.01
N TYR A 142 9.81 -6.93 -3.26
CA TYR A 142 9.25 -7.78 -4.32
C TYR A 142 9.44 -9.27 -4.03
N ALA A 143 10.64 -9.71 -3.61
CA ALA A 143 10.88 -11.10 -3.27
C ALA A 143 9.94 -11.58 -2.16
N ARG A 144 9.80 -10.80 -1.08
CA ARG A 144 8.92 -11.12 0.05
C ARG A 144 7.44 -11.10 -0.34
N LEU A 145 7.01 -10.12 -1.16
CA LEU A 145 5.64 -10.01 -1.67
C LEU A 145 5.27 -11.21 -2.55
N ARG A 146 6.17 -11.65 -3.43
CA ARG A 146 5.99 -12.84 -4.26
C ARG A 146 5.84 -14.09 -3.40
N THR A 147 6.71 -14.27 -2.40
CA THR A 147 6.61 -15.40 -1.45
C THR A 147 5.27 -15.38 -0.70
N ALA A 148 4.86 -14.21 -0.20
CA ALA A 148 3.60 -14.05 0.51
C ALA A 148 2.40 -14.44 -0.36
N LEU A 149 2.36 -13.98 -1.61
CA LEU A 149 1.25 -14.28 -2.52
C LEU A 149 1.27 -15.71 -3.05
N GLY A 150 2.44 -16.36 -3.11
CA GLY A 150 2.61 -17.71 -3.63
C GLY A 150 2.32 -18.84 -2.63
N SER A 151 2.27 -18.55 -1.32
CA SER A 151 2.02 -19.55 -0.28
C SER A 151 0.73 -19.23 0.48
N ALA A 152 -0.15 -20.22 0.65
CA ALA A 152 -1.37 -20.08 1.44
C ALA A 152 -1.10 -19.99 2.96
N ASP A 153 0.02 -20.54 3.40
CA ASP A 153 0.40 -20.60 4.82
C ASP A 153 1.25 -19.40 5.25
N ASP A 154 1.54 -18.47 4.33
CA ASP A 154 2.32 -17.28 4.66
C ASP A 154 1.52 -16.37 5.61
N PRO A 155 2.07 -16.00 6.78
CA PRO A 155 1.37 -15.16 7.75
C PRO A 155 0.92 -13.80 7.21
N LEU A 156 1.57 -13.29 6.16
CA LEU A 156 1.25 -11.98 5.55
C LEU A 156 0.09 -12.04 4.55
N SER A 157 -0.32 -13.24 4.11
CA SER A 157 -1.37 -13.41 3.10
C SER A 157 -2.45 -14.43 3.50
N ARG A 158 -2.33 -15.04 4.69
CA ARG A 158 -3.30 -16.02 5.24
C ARG A 158 -4.73 -15.51 5.34
N HIS A 159 -4.92 -14.19 5.47
CA HIS A 159 -6.24 -13.53 5.50
C HIS A 159 -6.87 -13.41 4.11
N MET A 160 -6.09 -13.65 3.04
CA MET A 160 -6.51 -13.63 1.65
C MET A 160 -7.00 -15.01 1.19
N THR A 161 -7.97 -15.01 0.29
CA THR A 161 -8.39 -16.24 -0.40
C THR A 161 -7.40 -16.60 -1.50
N ALA A 162 -7.39 -17.86 -1.95
CA ALA A 162 -6.56 -18.29 -3.07
C ALA A 162 -6.85 -17.49 -4.36
N ASP A 163 -8.12 -17.25 -4.65
CA ASP A 163 -8.55 -16.46 -5.80
C ASP A 163 -8.07 -15.01 -5.70
N GLU A 164 -8.11 -14.42 -4.50
CA GLU A 164 -7.62 -13.07 -4.30
C GLU A 164 -6.10 -12.95 -4.47
N ARG A 165 -5.32 -13.87 -3.90
CA ARG A 165 -3.86 -13.90 -4.13
C ARG A 165 -3.53 -14.05 -5.61
N THR A 166 -4.27 -14.90 -6.32
CA THR A 166 -4.12 -15.10 -7.77
C THR A 166 -4.44 -13.81 -8.54
N ARG A 167 -5.58 -13.16 -8.25
CA ARG A 167 -5.95 -11.88 -8.87
C ARG A 167 -4.92 -10.79 -8.60
N VAL A 168 -4.48 -10.62 -7.35
CA VAL A 168 -3.46 -9.63 -6.99
C VAL A 168 -2.15 -9.91 -7.75
N THR A 169 -1.71 -11.17 -7.81
CA THR A 169 -0.51 -11.56 -8.57
C THR A 169 -0.63 -11.22 -10.04
N ALA A 170 -1.78 -11.49 -10.67
CA ALA A 170 -2.05 -11.14 -12.06
C ALA A 170 -2.03 -9.63 -12.30
N ILE A 171 -2.67 -8.84 -11.41
CA ILE A 171 -2.66 -7.38 -11.47
C ILE A 171 -1.21 -6.87 -11.39
N LEU A 172 -0.43 -7.33 -10.41
CA LEU A 172 0.97 -6.90 -10.25
C LEU A 172 1.79 -7.24 -11.50
N ARG A 173 1.69 -8.47 -12.01
CA ARG A 173 2.40 -8.90 -13.23
C ARG A 173 2.00 -8.08 -14.47
N GLY A 174 0.73 -7.71 -14.60
CA GLY A 174 0.24 -6.93 -15.74
C GLY A 174 0.46 -5.42 -15.64
N THR A 175 0.87 -4.88 -14.48
CA THR A 175 0.91 -3.42 -14.26
C THR A 175 2.23 -2.87 -13.74
N LEU A 176 3.10 -3.70 -13.17
CA LEU A 176 4.43 -3.29 -12.71
C LEU A 176 5.50 -3.65 -13.76
N PRO A 177 6.18 -2.66 -14.37
CA PRO A 177 7.13 -2.90 -15.46
C PRO A 177 8.49 -3.43 -14.98
N ASP A 178 8.79 -3.34 -13.69
CA ASP A 178 10.12 -3.55 -13.11
C ASP A 178 10.15 -4.68 -12.08
N LEU A 179 9.21 -5.62 -12.18
CA LEU A 179 9.23 -6.84 -11.38
C LEU A 179 10.51 -7.66 -11.66
N PRO A 180 11.07 -8.32 -10.64
CA PRO A 180 12.29 -9.10 -10.78
C PRO A 180 12.07 -10.32 -11.68
N LYS A 181 13.16 -10.82 -12.27
CA LYS A 181 13.16 -12.10 -12.99
C LYS A 181 12.68 -13.21 -12.05
N GLY A 182 11.70 -14.00 -12.49
CA GLY A 182 11.11 -15.08 -11.70
C GLY A 182 9.90 -14.69 -10.85
N TRP A 183 9.29 -13.52 -11.12
CA TRP A 183 7.98 -13.14 -10.59
C TRP A 183 6.83 -14.04 -11.07
#